data_AF-A0AAJ1PXB0-F1
#
_entry.id   AF-A0AAJ1PXB0-F1
#
_cell.length_a   1.000
_cell.length_b   1.000
_cell.length_c   1.000
_cell.angle_alpha   90.00
_cell.angle_beta   90.00
_cell.angle_gamma   90.00
#
_symmetry.space_group_name_H-M   'P 1'
#
loop_
_entity.id
_entity.type
_entity.pdbx_description
1 polymer ?
#
loop_
_entity_poly.entity_id
_entity_poly.type
_entity_poly.pdbx_seq_one_letter_code
_entity_poly.pdbx_strand_id
1 'polypeptide(L)' 'MDEKAKRELLAEVRKTAKGLSLAKSARKEAVMAALEAEVPRQEIADALQMHRNSIYRIISED' A
#
# COMPACT_ATOMS: atom_id res chain seq x y z
N MET A 1 17.43 -26.23 -9.95
CA MET A 1 17.59 -25.15 -8.97
C MET A 1 18.03 -25.79 -7.66
N ASP A 2 19.19 -25.41 -7.14
CA ASP A 2 19.66 -25.93 -5.86
C ASP A 2 18.85 -25.35 -4.67
N GLU A 3 18.99 -25.98 -3.50
CA GLU A 3 18.26 -25.60 -2.28
C GLU A 3 18.64 -24.20 -1.78
N LYS A 4 19.86 -23.75 -2.05
CA LYS A 4 20.34 -22.42 -1.65
C LYS A 4 19.62 -21.34 -2.48
N ALA A 5 19.54 -21.50 -3.79
CA ALA A 5 18.84 -20.59 -4.70
C ALA A 5 17.35 -20.47 -4.35
N LYS A 6 16.69 -21.58 -3.99
CA LYS A 6 15.30 -21.53 -3.50
C LYS A 6 15.15 -20.70 -2.22
N ARG A 7 16.07 -20.84 -1.27
CA ARG A 7 16.05 -20.09 -0.01
C ARG A 7 16.30 -18.61 -0.22
N GLU A 8 17.21 -18.25 -1.12
CA GLU A 8 17.47 -16.85 -1.49
C GLU A 8 16.25 -16.20 -2.13
N LEU A 9 15.57 -16.88 -3.06
CA LEU A 9 14.32 -16.39 -3.65
C LEU A 9 13.22 -16.18 -2.60
N LEU A 10 13.05 -17.14 -1.68
CA LEU A 10 12.06 -17.00 -0.60
C LEU A 10 12.41 -15.85 0.37
N ALA A 11 13.70 -15.62 0.64
CA ALA A 11 14.15 -14.50 1.44
C ALA A 11 13.81 -13.15 0.78
N GLU A 12 14.00 -13.04 -0.54
CA GLU A 12 13.64 -11.83 -1.29
C GLU A 12 12.12 -11.62 -1.33
N VAL A 13 11.33 -12.69 -1.47
CA VAL A 13 9.87 -12.61 -1.36
C VAL A 13 9.44 -12.08 0.02
N ARG A 14 10.05 -12.55 1.11
CA ARG A 14 9.75 -12.04 2.47
C ARG A 14 10.13 -10.57 2.62
N LYS A 15 11.28 -10.18 2.08
CA LYS A 15 11.77 -8.80 2.14
C LYS A 15 10.84 -7.85 1.37
N THR A 16 10.47 -8.21 0.15
CA THR A 16 9.54 -7.43 -0.68
C THR A 16 8.14 -7.39 -0.08
N ALA A 17 7.63 -8.49 0.47
CA ALA A 17 6.36 -8.52 1.19
C ALA A 17 6.34 -7.58 2.40
N LYS A 18 7.43 -7.55 3.18
CA LYS A 18 7.58 -6.60 4.30
C LYS A 18 7.59 -5.15 3.80
N GLY A 19 8.34 -4.86 2.74
CA GLY A 19 8.37 -3.53 2.13
C GLY A 19 6.99 -3.09 1.64
N LEU A 20 6.25 -3.98 1.00
CA LEU A 20 4.89 -3.72 0.53
C LEU A 20 3.92 -3.45 1.69
N SER A 21 4.00 -4.22 2.78
CA SER A 21 3.18 -3.99 3.97
C SER A 21 3.42 -2.60 4.57
N LEU A 22 4.68 -2.18 4.71
CA LEU A 22 5.02 -0.84 5.19
C LEU A 22 4.51 0.26 4.25
N ALA A 23 4.69 0.09 2.94
CA ALA A 23 4.20 1.06 1.95
C ALA A 23 2.67 1.17 1.96
N LYS A 24 1.95 0.07 2.17
CA LYS A 24 0.49 0.08 2.32
C LYS A 24 0.05 0.84 3.58
N SER A 25 0.71 0.60 4.72
CA SER A 25 0.43 1.34 5.96
C SER A 25 0.64 2.83 5.76
N ALA A 26 1.80 3.24 5.23
CA ALA A 26 2.12 4.64 4.99
C ALA A 26 1.12 5.30 4.03
N ARG A 27 0.70 4.59 2.98
CA ARG A 27 -0.35 5.07 2.07
C ARG A 27 -1.69 5.26 2.78
N LYS A 28 -2.11 4.30 3.62
CA LYS A 28 -3.35 4.39 4.39
C LYS A 28 -3.31 5.60 5.34
N GLU A 29 -2.21 5.77 6.07
CA GLU A 29 -1.99 6.92 6.97
C GLU A 29 -2.08 8.25 6.22
N ALA A 30 -1.42 8.38 5.07
CA ALA A 30 -1.48 9.58 4.25
C ALA A 30 -2.90 9.89 3.74
N VAL A 31 -3.64 8.85 3.29
CA VAL A 31 -5.05 9.01 2.87
C VAL A 31 -5.93 9.44 4.04
N MET A 32 -5.73 8.84 5.22
CA MET A 32 -6.50 9.21 6.41
C MET A 32 -6.22 10.65 6.84
N ALA A 33 -4.96 11.09 6.82
CA ALA A 33 -4.59 12.48 7.12
C ALA A 33 -5.22 13.48 6.13
N ALA A 34 -5.25 13.15 4.84
CA ALA A 34 -5.92 13.98 3.83
C ALA A 34 -7.44 14.05 4.06
N LEU A 35 -8.07 12.94 4.46
CA LEU A 35 -9.50 12.93 4.81
C LEU A 35 -9.81 13.75 6.07
N GLU A 36 -8.93 13.69 7.08
CA GLU A 36 -9.04 14.50 8.30
C GLU A 36 -8.88 16.00 8.00
N ALA A 37 -8.01 16.35 7.05
CA ALA A 37 -7.89 17.70 6.51
C ALA A 37 -9.02 18.10 5.53
N GLU A 38 -10.11 17.31 5.47
CA GLU A 38 -11.29 17.54 4.64
C GLU A 38 -11.01 17.61 3.12
N VAL A 39 -9.88 17.06 2.65
CA VAL A 39 -9.58 17.00 1.21
C VAL A 39 -10.61 16.14 0.48
N PRO A 40 -11.19 16.59 -0.65
CA PRO A 40 -12.16 15.81 -1.39
C PRO A 40 -11.62 14.46 -1.84
N ARG A 41 -12.40 13.40 -1.62
CA ARG A 41 -12.03 12.01 -2.01
C ARG A 41 -11.64 11.86 -3.48
N GLN A 42 -12.20 12.69 -4.36
CA GLN A 42 -11.84 12.69 -5.78
C GLN A 42 -10.39 13.18 -5.98
N GLU A 43 -10.00 14.29 -5.34
CA GLU A 43 -8.64 14.83 -5.42
C GLU A 43 -7.60 13.87 -4.85
N ILE A 44 -7.91 13.20 -3.74
CA ILE A 44 -7.03 12.16 -3.17
C ILE A 44 -6.86 11.01 -4.17
N ALA A 45 -7.94 10.59 -4.83
CA ALA A 45 -7.91 9.50 -5.80
C ALA A 45 -7.15 9.89 -7.07
N ASP A 46 -7.30 11.13 -7.54
CA ASP A 46 -6.57 11.67 -8.68
C ASP A 46 -5.06 11.74 -8.37
N ALA A 47 -4.68 12.18 -7.16
CA ALA A 47 -3.29 12.18 -6.71
C ALA A 47 -2.68 10.77 -6.65
N LEU A 48 -3.50 9.75 -6.36
CA LEU A 48 -3.10 8.34 -6.37
C LEU A 48 -3.19 7.70 -7.75
N GLN A 49 -3.72 8.39 -8.77
CA GLN A 49 -4.02 7.86 -10.10
C GLN A 49 -4.93 6.61 -10.04
N MET A 50 -5.96 6.67 -9.20
CA MET A 50 -6.91 5.58 -9.00
C MET A 50 -8.35 6.06 -9.12
N HIS A 51 -9.28 5.12 -9.30
CA HIS A 51 -10.70 5.42 -9.20
C HIS A 51 -11.08 5.83 -7.78
N ARG A 52 -11.98 6.82 -7.61
CA ARG A 52 -12.46 7.36 -6.32
C ARG A 52 -12.85 6.28 -5.30
N ASN A 53 -13.52 5.23 -5.76
CA ASN A 53 -13.97 4.14 -4.88
C ASN A 53 -12.81 3.36 -4.23
N SER A 54 -11.60 3.45 -4.78
CA SER A 54 -10.40 2.84 -4.20
C SER A 54 -10.06 3.41 -2.83
N ILE A 55 -10.48 4.65 -2.53
CA ILE A 55 -10.25 5.27 -1.21
C ILE A 55 -10.93 4.48 -0.10
N TYR A 56 -12.16 3.99 -0.32
CA TYR A 56 -12.87 3.17 0.68
C TYR A 56 -12.14 1.86 0.98
N ARG A 57 -11.53 1.27 -0.04
CA ARG A 57 -10.74 0.04 0.11
C ARG A 57 -9.44 0.31 0.88
N ILE A 58 -8.77 1.42 0.61
CA ILE A 58 -7.50 1.77 1.28
C ILE A 58 -7.71 2.00 2.78
N ILE A 59 -8.80 2.66 3.18
CA ILE A 59 -9.06 2.91 4.60
C ILE A 59 -9.51 1.65 5.36
N SER A 60 -10.05 0.64 4.66
CA SER A 60 -10.49 -0.63 5.25
C SER A 60 -9.44 -1.74 5.19
N GLU A 61 -8.28 -1.52 4.57
CA GLU A 61 -7.16 -2.47 4.56
C GLU A 61 -6.52 -2.52 5.96
N ASP A 62 -6.42 -3.70 6.57
CA ASP A 62 -5.64 -3.93 7.82
C ASP A 62 -4.14 -4.07 7.54
#